data_AF-A0A839PZA4-F1
#
_entry.id   AF-A0A839PZA4-F1
#
_cell.length_a   1.000
_cell.length_b   1.000
_cell.length_c   1.000
_cell.angle_alpha   90.00
_cell.angle_beta   90.00
_cell.angle_gamma   90.00
#
_symmetry.space_group_name_H-M   'P 1'
#
loop_
_entity.id
_entity.type
_entity.pdbx_description
1 polymer ?
#
loop_
_entity_poly.entity_id
_entity_poly.type
_entity_poly.pdbx_seq_one_letter_code
_entity_poly.pdbx_strand_id
1 'polypeptide(L)' 'MLSDLRRLLDYEMTLAEWIGTALLLGAPYGALGVVYAVFRPDYAEQFDGARRLLALLGSVLFWPVLLLAEMCPP' A
#
# COMPACT_ATOMS: atom_id res chain seq x y z
N MET A 1 -6.08 -28.97 -6.78
CA MET A 1 -6.60 -27.58 -6.76
C MET A 1 -7.12 -27.18 -5.38
N LEU A 2 -8.27 -27.68 -4.90
CA LEU A 2 -8.72 -27.35 -3.53
C LEU A 2 -7.79 -27.90 -2.44
N SER A 3 -7.19 -29.07 -2.66
CA SER A 3 -6.24 -29.69 -1.74
C SER A 3 -4.96 -28.85 -1.56
N ASP A 4 -4.50 -28.18 -2.61
CA ASP A 4 -3.30 -27.35 -2.58
C ASP A 4 -3.55 -26.04 -1.84
N LEU A 5 -4.71 -25.42 -2.08
CA LEU A 5 -5.16 -24.24 -1.33
C LEU A 5 -5.27 -24.59 0.15
N ARG A 6 -5.88 -25.73 0.47
CA ARG A 6 -6.06 -26.18 1.85
C ARG A 6 -4.72 -26.41 2.55
N ARG A 7 -3.74 -26.99 1.85
CA ARG A 7 -2.36 -27.17 2.36
C ARG A 7 -1.63 -25.84 2.60
N LEU A 8 -1.90 -24.81 1.78
CA LEU A 8 -1.36 -23.46 1.95
C LEU A 8 -1.98 -22.74 3.15
N LEU A 9 -3.30 -22.88 3.36
CA LEU A 9 -3.99 -22.30 4.51
C LEU A 9 -3.70 -23.03 5.83
N ASP A 10 -3.34 -24.32 5.78
CA ASP A 10 -2.98 -25.14 6.94
C ASP A 10 -1.49 -24.99 7.33
N TYR A 11 -0.73 -24.21 6.57
CA TYR A 11 0.68 -23.95 6.86
C TYR A 11 0.79 -22.96 8.01
N GLU A 12 1.26 -23.43 9.18
CA GLU A 12 1.64 -22.56 10.28
C GLU A 12 2.92 -21.79 9.91
N MET A 13 2.75 -20.56 9.41
CA MET A 13 3.88 -19.65 9.23
C MET A 13 4.40 -19.15 10.57
N THR A 14 5.72 -19.21 10.74
CA THR A 14 6.38 -18.58 11.89
C THR A 14 6.22 -17.06 11.85
N LEU A 15 6.33 -16.40 13.01
CA LEU A 15 6.26 -14.93 13.07
C LEU A 15 7.31 -14.25 12.17
N ALA A 16 8.49 -14.87 12.05
CA ALA A 16 9.56 -14.38 11.18
C ALA A 16 9.17 -14.47 9.69
N GLU A 17 8.54 -15.57 9.25
CA GLU A 17 8.03 -15.70 7.88
C GLU A 17 6.91 -14.70 7.59
N TRP A 18 6.02 -14.43 8.55
CA TRP A 18 5.00 -13.40 8.41
C TRP A 18 5.60 -12.02 8.18
N ILE A 19 6.57 -11.62 9.00
CA ILE A 19 7.24 -10.32 8.87
C ILE A 19 8.04 -10.26 7.56
N GLY A 20 8.76 -11.34 7.22
CA GLY A 20 9.52 -11.44 5.97
C GLY A 20 8.62 -11.29 4.75
N THR A 21 7.49 -11.99 4.73
CA THR A 21 6.49 -11.92 3.64
C THR A 21 5.87 -10.53 3.57
N ALA A 22 5.48 -9.96 4.72
CA ALA A 22 4.92 -8.62 4.78
C ALA A 22 5.92 -7.56 4.29
N LEU A 23 7.21 -7.70 4.59
CA LEU A 23 8.24 -6.78 4.13
C LEU A 23 8.54 -6.98 2.63
N LEU A 24 8.59 -8.23 2.16
CA LEU A 24 8.80 -8.56 0.75
C LEU A 24 7.70 -7.99 -0.15
N LEU A 25 6.46 -7.94 0.33
CA LEU A 25 5.33 -7.34 -0.38
C LEU A 25 5.18 -5.84 -0.11
N GLY A 26 5.33 -5.45 1.15
CA GLY A 26 5.11 -4.09 1.63
C GLY A 26 6.20 -3.12 1.18
N ALA A 27 7.45 -3.54 1.10
CA ALA A 27 8.55 -2.70 0.64
C ALA A 27 8.38 -2.25 -0.83
N PRO A 28 8.17 -3.15 -1.82
CA PRO A 28 7.93 -2.71 -3.19
C PRO A 28 6.63 -1.91 -3.33
N TYR A 29 5.56 -2.29 -2.60
CA TYR A 29 4.31 -1.53 -2.61
C TYR A 29 4.49 -0.10 -2.08
N GLY A 30 5.17 0.05 -0.94
CA GLY A 30 5.46 1.35 -0.33
C GLY A 30 6.40 2.18 -1.19
N ALA A 31 7.41 1.57 -1.81
CA ALA A 31 8.29 2.25 -2.74
C ALA A 31 7.51 2.85 -3.93
N LEU A 32 6.58 2.08 -4.53
CA LEU A 32 5.70 2.59 -5.58
C LEU A 32 4.78 3.71 -5.08
N GLY A 33 4.23 3.58 -3.87
CA GLY A 33 3.44 4.63 -3.26
C GLY A 33 4.21 5.92 -3.03
N VAL A 34 5.49 5.83 -2.63
CA VAL A 34 6.39 7.00 -2.50
C VAL A 34 6.66 7.63 -3.85
N VAL A 35 6.96 6.82 -4.88
CA VAL A 35 7.13 7.31 -6.25
C VAL A 35 5.87 8.04 -6.71
N TYR A 36 4.69 7.46 -6.50
CA TYR A 36 3.40 8.09 -6.81
C TYR A 36 3.22 9.43 -6.09
N ALA A 37 3.49 9.48 -4.78
CA ALA A 37 3.36 10.70 -3.97
C ALA A 37 4.31 11.82 -4.44
N VAL A 38 5.50 11.48 -4.95
CA VAL A 38 6.44 12.45 -5.54
C VAL A 38 5.91 13.02 -6.87
N PHE A 39 5.26 12.19 -7.69
CA PHE A 39 4.67 12.64 -8.96
C PHE A 39 3.31 13.35 -8.79
N ARG A 40 2.68 13.25 -7.62
CA ARG A 40 1.38 13.87 -7.27
C ARG A 40 1.47 14.73 -6.00
N PRO A 41 2.31 15.79 -5.97
CA PRO A 41 2.46 16.65 -4.79
C PRO A 41 1.15 17.40 -4.45
N ASP A 42 0.30 17.61 -5.46
CA ASP A 42 -1.01 18.25 -5.42
C ASP A 42 -1.93 17.71 -4.31
N TYR A 43 -1.79 16.43 -3.92
CA TYR A 43 -2.63 15.81 -2.88
C TYR A 43 -2.27 16.31 -1.46
N ALA A 44 -1.02 16.70 -1.23
CA ALA A 44 -0.52 17.11 0.08
C ALA A 44 -0.44 18.65 0.23
N GLU A 45 -0.30 19.39 -0.88
CA GLU A 45 -0.27 20.86 -0.91
C GLU A 45 -1.56 21.50 -0.37
N GLN A 46 -2.67 20.76 -0.35
CA GLN A 46 -3.98 21.22 0.14
C GLN A 46 -4.10 21.22 1.67
N PHE A 47 -3.12 20.68 2.39
CA PHE A 47 -3.18 20.48 3.84
C PHE A 47 -1.94 21.07 4.53
N ASP A 48 -2.17 21.77 5.65
CA ASP A 48 -1.09 22.33 6.47
C ASP A 48 -0.75 21.47 7.70
N GLY A 49 0.51 21.60 8.16
CA GLY A 49 1.00 21.00 9.40
C GLY A 49 0.92 19.47 9.44
N ALA A 50 0.48 18.90 10.56
CA ALA A 50 0.39 17.45 10.75
C ALA A 50 -0.55 16.76 9.75
N ARG A 51 -1.53 17.49 9.21
CA ARG A 51 -2.49 16.97 8.23
C ARG A 51 -1.84 16.73 6.87
N ARG A 52 -0.78 17.47 6.54
CA ARG A 52 0.08 17.21 5.37
C ARG A 52 0.80 15.88 5.46
N LEU A 53 1.34 15.55 6.63
CA LEU A 53 2.01 14.26 6.85
C LEU A 53 1.03 13.09 6.75
N LEU A 54 -0.18 13.25 7.31
CA LEU A 54 -1.24 12.24 7.17
C LEU A 54 -1.70 12.09 5.71
N ALA A 55 -1.78 13.18 4.95
CA ALA A 55 -2.12 13.15 3.53
C ALA A 55 -1.03 12.44 2.70
N LEU A 56 0.25 12.67 3.00
CA LEU A 56 1.38 11.98 2.36
C LEU A 56 1.43 10.49 2.73
N LEU A 57 1.23 10.14 4.00
CA LEU A 57 1.15 8.73 4.41
C LEU A 57 -0.06 8.05 3.77
N GLY A 58 -1.20 8.74 3.72
CA GLY A 58 -2.41 8.28 3.06
C GLY A 58 -2.20 8.07 1.56
N SER A 59 -1.51 8.98 0.88
CA SER A 59 -1.23 8.83 -0.56
C SER A 59 -0.31 7.65 -0.84
N VAL A 60 0.71 7.41 -0.02
CA VAL A 60 1.60 6.24 -0.15
C VAL A 60 0.87 4.93 0.15
N LEU A 61 0.04 4.90 1.21
CA LEU A 61 -0.69 3.71 1.63
C LEU A 61 -1.83 3.33 0.68
N PHE A 62 -2.54 4.33 0.14
CA PHE A 62 -3.74 4.15 -0.66
C PHE A 62 -3.57 4.53 -2.13
N TRP A 63 -2.33 4.64 -2.62
CA TRP A 63 -2.03 5.03 -4.01
C TRP A 63 -2.82 4.26 -5.10
N PRO A 64 -3.09 2.94 -5.01
CA PRO A 64 -3.81 2.24 -6.07
C PRO A 64 -5.30 2.63 -6.09
N VAL A 65 -5.87 2.86 -4.90
CA VAL A 65 -7.26 3.30 -4.76
C VAL A 65 -7.42 4.72 -5.30
N LEU A 66 -6.46 5.60 -5.02
CA LEU A 66 -6.44 6.96 -5.55
C LEU A 66 -6.31 6.96 -7.07
N LEU A 67 -5.41 6.13 -7.63
CA LEU A 67 -5.31 5.93 -9.08
C LEU A 67 -6.64 5.49 -9.69
N LEU A 68 -7.33 4.52 -9.09
CA LEU A 68 -8.62 4.06 -9.58
C LEU A 68 -9.72 5.14 -9.45
N ALA A 69 -9.70 5.92 -8.37
CA ALA A 69 -10.63 7.02 -8.16
C ALA A 69 -10.47 8.12 -9.22
N GLU A 70 -9.24 8.42 -9.63
CA GLU A 70 -8.96 9.37 -10.73
C GLU A 70 -9.46 8.87 -12.09
N MET A 71 -9.50 7.55 -12.30
CA MET A 71 -9.95 6.93 -13.55
C MET A 71 -11.49 6.85 -13.65
N CYS A 72 -12.21 7.07 -12.56
CA CYS A 72 -13.67 7.03 -12.52
C CYS A 72 -14.22 8.47 -12.40
N PRO A 73 -14.45 9.17 -13.52
CA PRO A 73 -15.07 10.49 -13.47
C PRO A 73 -16.55 10.38 -13.01
N PRO A 74 -17.06 11.41 -12.31
CA PRO A 74 -18.46 11.48 -11.90
C PRO A 74 -19.44 11.61 -13.07
#